data_AF-X1KY93-F1
#
_entry.id   AF-X1KY93-F1
#
_cell.length_a   1.000
_cell.length_b   1.000
_cell.length_c   1.000
_cell.angle_alpha   90.00
_cell.angle_beta   90.00
_cell.angle_gamma   90.00
#
_symmetry.space_group_name_H-M   'P 1'
#
loop_
_entity.id
_entity.type
_entity.pdbx_description
1 polymer ?
#
loop_
_entity_poly.entity_id
_entity_poly.type
_entity_poly.pdbx_seq_one_letter_code
_entity_poly.pdbx_strand_id
1 'polypeptide(L)'
;AIASCASIAHSEHVAKQFGEAGYKAKAVHSKLSQPEIEKALTGLKDGTLEILTQCGLLGEGIDIPGATALIGLRPTMSETIFLQHIGRVLRIDSNKENAIILDHVGNYTRHGLPDDERFWSLNGSKKKDTDSVNYKRCPDCIRPVSKYIMKCPYCGHEWQKALTEPNIPEQKDGELIEITGERETQITINWETLKETIIREAKSLKQAITIAKHYGKTHRHAWWIWNHR
;
A
#
# COMPACT_ATOMS: atom_id res chain seq x y z
N ALA A 1 16.74 1.55 18.41
CA ALA A 1 15.81 1.41 17.27
C ALA A 1 16.54 1.63 15.94
N ILE A 2 16.02 1.08 14.83
CA ILE A 2 16.52 1.32 13.48
C ILE A 2 15.45 2.07 12.67
N ALA A 3 15.79 3.14 11.96
CA ALA A 3 14.90 3.83 11.02
C ALA A 3 15.34 3.61 9.58
N SER A 4 14.43 3.14 8.72
CA SER A 4 14.68 2.85 7.31
C SER A 4 14.21 4.01 6.43
N CYS A 5 15.15 4.79 5.91
CA CYS A 5 14.91 6.04 5.20
C CYS A 5 15.02 5.87 3.67
N ALA A 6 14.40 6.80 2.94
CA ALA A 6 14.30 6.75 1.47
C ALA A 6 15.58 7.18 0.73
N SER A 7 16.42 8.01 1.36
CA SER A 7 17.66 8.53 0.80
C SER A 7 18.67 8.86 1.91
N ILE A 8 19.93 9.10 1.53
CA ILE A 8 20.98 9.55 2.45
C ILE A 8 20.56 10.85 3.16
N ALA A 9 20.15 11.85 2.39
CA ALA A 9 19.67 13.12 2.94
C ALA A 9 18.48 12.94 3.89
N HIS A 10 17.54 12.03 3.56
CA HIS A 10 16.43 11.72 4.45
C HIS A 10 16.92 11.06 5.75
N SER A 11 17.88 10.13 5.70
CA SER A 11 18.45 9.51 6.90
C SER A 11 19.16 10.52 7.82
N GLU A 12 19.93 11.44 7.24
CA GLU A 12 20.61 12.52 7.98
C GLU A 12 19.61 13.48 8.61
N HIS A 13 18.57 13.86 7.86
CA HIS A 13 17.51 14.73 8.34
C HIS A 13 16.75 14.12 9.52
N VAL A 14 16.37 12.84 9.42
CA VAL A 14 15.65 12.14 10.49
C VAL A 14 16.54 11.95 11.73
N ALA A 15 17.83 11.64 11.56
CA ALA A 15 18.76 11.58 12.68
C ALA A 15 18.88 12.93 13.39
N LYS A 16 18.93 14.03 12.63
CA LYS A 16 18.93 15.39 13.18
C LYS A 16 17.66 15.66 14.00
N GLN A 17 16.48 15.34 13.47
CA GLN A 17 15.22 15.55 14.19
C GLN A 17 15.15 14.75 15.50
N PHE A 18 15.64 13.50 15.50
CA PHE A 18 15.73 12.72 16.74
C PHE A 18 16.70 13.34 17.75
N GLY A 19 17.85 13.86 17.28
CA GLY A 19 18.80 14.59 18.11
C GLY A 19 18.20 15.86 18.72
N GLU A 20 17.46 16.64 17.93
CA GLU A 20 16.73 17.83 18.39
C GLU A 20 15.64 17.48 19.43
N ALA A 21 15.07 16.28 19.33
CA ALA A 21 14.13 15.74 20.32
C ALA A 21 14.81 15.11 21.55
N GLY A 22 16.15 15.14 21.64
CA GLY A 22 16.92 14.68 22.80
C GLY A 22 17.40 13.22 22.74
N TYR A 23 17.20 12.52 21.62
CA TYR A 23 17.67 11.14 21.45
C TYR A 23 19.08 11.07 20.85
N LYS A 24 19.87 10.10 21.28
CA LYS A 24 21.18 9.80 20.67
C LYS A 24 20.95 9.09 19.34
N ALA A 25 20.97 9.86 18.25
CA ALA A 25 20.71 9.37 16.91
C ALA A 25 21.89 9.58 15.94
N LYS A 26 22.12 8.62 15.04
CA LYS A 26 23.18 8.69 14.02
C LYS A 26 22.68 8.11 12.71
N ALA A 27 22.89 8.85 11.63
CA ALA A 27 22.68 8.37 10.27
C ALA A 27 23.85 7.50 9.82
N VAL A 28 23.53 6.38 9.17
CA VAL A 28 24.48 5.41 8.64
C VAL A 28 24.13 5.12 7.19
N HIS A 29 25.10 5.31 6.30
CA HIS A 29 24.93 5.17 4.85
C HIS A 29 26.27 4.93 4.14
N SER A 30 26.23 4.63 2.85
CA SER A 30 27.41 4.27 2.03
C SER A 30 28.54 5.29 1.96
N LYS A 31 28.31 6.56 2.31
CA LYS A 31 29.36 7.59 2.38
C LYS A 31 30.19 7.57 3.67
N LEU A 32 29.81 6.80 4.68
CA LEU A 32 30.60 6.66 5.91
C LEU A 32 31.70 5.61 5.72
N SER A 33 32.80 5.78 6.43
CA SER A 33 33.85 4.77 6.49
C SER A 33 33.39 3.55 7.30
N GLN A 34 33.99 2.38 7.00
CA GLN A 34 33.69 1.13 7.72
C GLN A 34 33.82 1.27 9.26
N PRO A 35 34.87 1.92 9.81
CA PRO A 35 34.98 2.12 11.25
C PRO A 35 33.86 2.97 11.86
N GLU A 36 33.35 3.97 11.12
CA GLU A 36 32.22 4.78 11.59
C GLU A 36 30.92 3.99 11.65
N ILE A 37 30.70 3.10 10.66
CA ILE A 37 29.56 2.20 10.63
C ILE A 37 29.62 1.23 11.82
N GLU A 38 30.77 0.60 12.04
CA GLU A 38 30.99 -0.33 13.17
C GLU A 38 30.82 0.33 14.52
N LYS A 39 31.29 1.57 14.68
CA LYS A 39 31.09 2.36 15.90
C LYS A 39 29.60 2.63 16.15
N ALA A 40 28.84 2.97 15.12
CA ALA A 40 27.39 3.20 15.25
C ALA A 40 26.63 1.91 15.60
N LEU A 41 27.00 0.77 14.98
CA LEU A 41 26.41 -0.53 15.28
C LEU A 41 26.72 -0.99 16.70
N THR A 42 27.97 -0.82 17.15
CA THR A 42 28.38 -1.13 18.52
C THR A 42 27.63 -0.24 19.51
N GLY A 43 27.53 1.06 19.21
CA GLY A 43 26.81 1.99 20.05
C GLY A 43 25.32 1.66 20.18
N LEU A 44 24.71 1.13 19.12
CA LEU A 44 23.32 0.68 19.19
C LEU A 44 23.16 -0.56 20.07
N LYS A 45 24.15 -1.47 20.05
CA LYS A 45 24.17 -2.68 20.86
C LYS A 45 24.37 -2.40 22.35
N ASP A 46 25.26 -1.47 22.69
CA ASP A 46 25.59 -1.12 24.09
C ASP A 46 24.71 -0.01 24.69
N GLY A 47 23.85 0.61 23.88
CA GLY A 47 22.91 1.65 24.30
C GLY A 47 23.50 3.06 24.36
N THR A 48 24.76 3.27 23.95
CA THR A 48 25.32 4.61 23.76
C THR A 48 24.72 5.34 22.56
N LEU A 49 24.12 4.61 21.62
CA LEU A 49 23.26 5.10 20.55
C LEU A 49 21.86 4.52 20.71
N GLU A 50 20.84 5.36 20.68
CA GLU A 50 19.44 4.93 20.83
C GLU A 50 18.79 4.68 19.47
N ILE A 51 19.14 5.46 18.45
CA ILE A 51 18.49 5.43 17.14
C ILE A 51 19.54 5.43 16.02
N LEU A 52 19.51 4.38 15.21
CA LEU A 52 20.30 4.29 13.99
C LEU A 52 19.38 4.53 12.79
N THR A 53 19.55 5.65 12.09
CA THR A 53 18.84 5.89 10.83
C THR A 53 19.71 5.40 9.68
N GLN A 54 19.11 4.79 8.66
CA GLN A 54 19.88 4.25 7.55
C GLN A 54 19.22 4.50 6.20
N CYS A 55 20.05 4.52 5.17
CA CYS A 55 19.61 4.36 3.78
C CYS A 55 20.50 3.35 3.04
N GLY A 56 19.88 2.29 2.52
CA GLY A 56 20.53 1.34 1.61
C GLY A 56 21.49 0.33 2.25
N LEU A 57 21.66 0.35 3.58
CA LEU A 57 22.58 -0.54 4.29
C LEU A 57 21.95 -1.86 4.76
N LEU A 58 20.61 -1.94 4.85
CA LEU A 58 19.93 -3.17 5.29
C LEU A 58 19.81 -4.25 4.21
N GLY A 59 20.43 -4.05 3.04
CA GLY A 59 20.25 -4.88 1.85
C GLY A 59 20.70 -6.33 2.03
N GLU A 60 21.87 -6.59 2.63
CA GLU A 60 22.37 -7.94 2.91
C GLU A 60 23.64 -7.84 3.78
N GLY A 61 23.89 -8.81 4.65
CA GLY A 61 25.16 -8.94 5.39
C GLY A 61 25.37 -8.12 6.67
N ILE A 62 24.61 -7.03 6.92
CA ILE A 62 24.80 -6.23 8.14
C ILE A 62 23.96 -6.78 9.30
N ASP A 63 24.65 -7.26 10.33
CA ASP A 63 24.03 -7.61 11.60
C ASP A 63 23.84 -6.37 12.48
N ILE A 64 22.66 -6.23 13.07
CA ILE A 64 22.32 -5.11 13.96
C ILE A 64 21.82 -5.68 15.30
N PRO A 65 22.73 -6.23 16.11
CA PRO A 65 22.39 -6.76 17.43
C PRO A 65 21.85 -5.65 18.34
N GLY A 66 20.90 -5.99 19.22
CA GLY A 66 20.26 -5.04 20.14
C GLY A 66 19.10 -4.23 19.54
N ALA A 67 18.80 -4.38 18.25
CA ALA A 67 17.65 -3.70 17.66
C ALA A 67 16.31 -4.28 18.14
N THR A 68 15.54 -3.46 18.86
CA THR A 68 14.22 -3.80 19.40
C THR A 68 13.06 -3.22 18.60
N ALA A 69 13.31 -2.21 17.78
CA ALA A 69 12.27 -1.52 17.03
C ALA A 69 12.72 -1.10 15.63
N LEU A 70 11.81 -1.23 14.65
CA LEU A 70 11.95 -0.77 13.28
C LEU A 70 10.99 0.41 13.03
N ILE A 71 11.53 1.51 12.50
CA ILE A 71 10.77 2.67 12.04
C ILE A 71 10.86 2.69 10.51
N GLY A 72 9.79 2.24 9.84
CA GLY A 72 9.68 2.20 8.39
C GLY A 72 9.30 3.56 7.81
N LEU A 73 10.27 4.27 7.23
CA LEU A 73 10.10 5.59 6.61
C LEU A 73 10.30 5.56 5.08
N ARG A 74 10.48 4.37 4.50
CA ARG A 74 10.71 4.16 3.07
C ARG A 74 9.66 3.21 2.49
N PRO A 75 8.85 3.66 1.52
CA PRO A 75 7.96 2.75 0.80
C PRO A 75 8.80 1.76 -0.02
N THR A 76 8.38 0.50 -0.06
CA THR A 76 9.01 -0.54 -0.88
C THR A 76 7.97 -1.27 -1.71
N MET A 77 8.33 -1.55 -2.97
CA MET A 77 7.56 -2.42 -3.86
C MET A 77 7.97 -3.89 -3.73
N SER A 78 9.07 -4.18 -3.05
CA SER A 78 9.56 -5.54 -2.80
C SER A 78 9.10 -6.01 -1.42
N GLU A 79 8.30 -7.08 -1.42
CA GLU A 79 7.92 -7.83 -0.21
C GLU A 79 9.17 -8.40 0.48
N THR A 80 10.14 -8.89 -0.28
CA THR A 80 11.41 -9.40 0.25
C THR A 80 12.14 -8.33 1.07
N ILE A 81 12.32 -7.13 0.53
CA ILE A 81 12.98 -6.03 1.25
C ILE A 81 12.19 -5.63 2.51
N PHE A 82 10.85 -5.61 2.41
CA PHE A 82 9.99 -5.32 3.56
C PHE A 82 10.22 -6.32 4.70
N LEU A 83 10.16 -7.63 4.39
CA LEU A 83 10.38 -8.70 5.36
C LEU A 83 11.82 -8.72 5.88
N GLN A 84 12.82 -8.48 5.03
CA GLN A 84 14.22 -8.39 5.44
C GLN A 84 14.45 -7.27 6.46
N HIS A 85 13.87 -6.08 6.25
CA HIS A 85 13.97 -4.99 7.21
C HIS A 85 13.35 -5.35 8.55
N ILE A 86 12.16 -5.95 8.55
CA ILE A 86 11.48 -6.39 9.76
C ILE A 86 12.27 -7.49 10.47
N GLY A 87 12.81 -8.45 9.73
CA GLY A 87 13.61 -9.55 10.26
C GLY A 87 14.81 -9.10 11.10
N ARG A 88 15.34 -7.88 10.88
CA ARG A 88 16.42 -7.31 11.69
C ARG A 88 16.03 -7.06 13.14
N VAL A 89 14.74 -6.83 13.42
CA VAL A 89 14.23 -6.59 14.77
C VAL A 89 13.52 -7.77 15.39
N LEU A 90 13.33 -8.88 14.65
CA LEU A 90 12.64 -10.08 15.13
C LEU A 90 13.56 -11.12 15.81
N ARG A 91 14.89 -10.94 15.78
CA ARG A 91 15.83 -11.90 16.39
C ARG A 91 15.58 -12.07 17.90
N ILE A 92 15.60 -13.29 18.40
CA ILE A 92 15.40 -13.54 19.84
C ILE A 92 16.59 -13.00 20.64
N ASP A 93 16.33 -12.30 21.74
CA ASP A 93 17.33 -11.78 22.67
C ASP A 93 16.74 -11.83 24.09
N SER A 94 17.53 -12.25 25.09
CA SER A 94 17.08 -12.37 26.49
C SER A 94 16.59 -11.06 27.09
N ASN A 95 17.10 -9.93 26.58
CA ASN A 95 16.72 -8.59 27.02
C ASN A 95 15.60 -7.96 26.17
N LYS A 96 15.00 -8.74 25.26
CA LYS A 96 13.94 -8.28 24.37
C LYS A 96 12.70 -9.17 24.48
N GLU A 97 11.68 -8.63 25.12
CA GLU A 97 10.36 -9.27 25.19
C GLU A 97 9.59 -9.14 23.87
N ASN A 98 9.64 -7.95 23.25
CA ASN A 98 8.84 -7.62 22.07
C ASN A 98 9.65 -6.89 21.01
N ALA A 99 9.28 -7.09 19.74
CA ALA A 99 9.76 -6.29 18.61
C ALA A 99 8.68 -5.28 18.20
N ILE A 100 9.04 -4.00 18.09
CA ILE A 100 8.10 -2.93 17.71
C ILE A 100 8.33 -2.53 16.25
N ILE A 101 7.27 -2.55 15.44
CA ILE A 101 7.33 -2.16 14.02
C ILE A 101 6.41 -0.96 13.81
N LEU A 102 7.00 0.18 13.46
CA LEU A 102 6.30 1.44 13.17
C LEU A 102 6.37 1.72 11.67
N ASP A 103 5.31 1.42 10.94
CA ASP A 103 5.24 1.62 9.48
C ASP A 103 4.52 2.93 9.14
N HIS A 104 5.29 3.98 8.84
CA HIS A 104 4.75 5.31 8.50
C HIS A 104 4.36 5.46 7.03
N VAL A 105 4.71 4.50 6.18
CA VAL A 105 4.53 4.58 4.72
C VAL A 105 3.50 3.57 4.21
N GLY A 106 2.91 2.78 5.11
CA GLY A 106 1.83 1.85 4.80
C GLY A 106 2.29 0.64 3.96
N ASN A 107 3.54 0.20 4.10
CA ASN A 107 4.00 -1.04 3.46
C ASN A 107 3.14 -2.25 3.81
N TYR A 108 2.63 -2.34 5.05
CA TYR A 108 1.73 -3.43 5.46
C TYR A 108 0.44 -3.52 4.63
N THR A 109 -0.02 -2.40 4.06
CA THR A 109 -1.22 -2.39 3.20
C THR A 109 -1.01 -3.14 1.89
N ARG A 110 0.25 -3.21 1.44
CA ARG A 110 0.68 -3.85 0.19
C ARG A 110 1.19 -5.27 0.41
N HIS A 111 2.01 -5.46 1.44
CA HIS A 111 2.76 -6.69 1.69
C HIS A 111 2.15 -7.58 2.78
N GLY A 112 1.11 -7.08 3.47
CA GLY A 112 0.54 -7.74 4.64
C GLY A 112 1.34 -7.53 5.92
N LEU A 113 0.93 -8.20 6.99
CA LEU A 113 1.63 -8.20 8.27
C LEU A 113 2.82 -9.17 8.26
N PRO A 114 3.85 -8.96 9.10
CA PRO A 114 5.03 -9.82 9.13
C PRO A 114 4.72 -11.30 9.43
N ASP A 115 3.66 -11.54 10.19
CA ASP A 115 3.16 -12.83 10.66
C ASP A 115 2.11 -13.47 9.74
N ASP A 116 1.73 -12.80 8.65
CA ASP A 116 0.83 -13.40 7.64
C ASP A 116 1.43 -14.68 7.03
N GLU A 117 0.58 -15.68 6.83
CA GLU A 117 0.96 -16.90 6.10
C GLU A 117 1.34 -16.56 4.65
N ARG A 118 2.49 -17.10 4.22
CA ARG A 118 3.04 -16.86 2.89
C ARG A 118 3.37 -18.17 2.21
N PHE A 119 2.91 -18.31 0.98
CA PHE A 119 3.18 -19.44 0.11
C PHE A 119 4.28 -19.07 -0.89
N TRP A 120 5.44 -19.69 -0.75
CA TRP A 120 6.57 -19.49 -1.65
C TRP A 120 6.55 -20.55 -2.76
N SER A 121 6.75 -20.12 -4.00
CA SER A 121 6.87 -20.99 -5.17
C SER A 121 7.99 -20.52 -6.08
N LEU A 122 8.75 -21.46 -6.63
CA LEU A 122 9.79 -21.16 -7.62
C LEU A 122 9.21 -20.82 -9.00
N ASN A 123 7.94 -21.13 -9.24
CA ASN A 123 7.28 -20.93 -10.54
C ASN A 123 6.92 -19.46 -10.84
N GLY A 124 7.42 -18.52 -10.03
CA GLY A 124 7.05 -17.11 -10.07
C GLY A 124 5.63 -16.90 -9.54
N SER A 125 5.47 -15.88 -8.70
CA SER A 125 4.15 -15.53 -8.19
C SER A 125 3.34 -14.83 -9.28
N LYS A 126 2.08 -15.24 -9.51
CA LYS A 126 1.13 -14.41 -10.26
C LYS A 126 1.01 -13.07 -9.53
N LYS A 127 1.00 -11.95 -10.26
CA LYS A 127 0.72 -10.63 -9.69
C LYS A 127 -0.57 -10.72 -8.87
N LYS A 128 -0.47 -10.50 -7.56
CA LYS A 128 -1.65 -10.33 -6.71
C LYS A 128 -2.42 -9.12 -7.22
N ASP A 129 -3.74 -9.25 -7.30
CA ASP A 129 -4.63 -8.15 -7.64
C ASP A 129 -4.46 -7.06 -6.57
N THR A 130 -3.90 -5.92 -6.95
CA THR A 130 -3.36 -4.92 -6.03
C THR A 130 -4.44 -4.12 -5.29
N ASP A 131 -5.71 -4.28 -5.66
CA ASP A 131 -6.78 -3.36 -5.27
C ASP A 131 -7.47 -3.71 -3.95
N SER A 132 -7.23 -4.90 -3.39
CA SER A 132 -7.86 -5.28 -2.11
C SER A 132 -6.87 -5.16 -0.95
N VAL A 133 -6.71 -3.95 -0.41
CA VAL A 133 -6.02 -3.75 0.87
C VAL A 133 -6.74 -4.59 1.93
N ASN A 134 -6.05 -5.56 2.54
CA ASN A 134 -6.64 -6.49 3.52
C ASN A 134 -6.65 -5.98 4.95
N TYR A 135 -5.96 -4.87 5.20
CA TYR A 135 -5.76 -4.30 6.53
C TYR A 135 -6.26 -2.87 6.61
N LYS A 136 -6.87 -2.51 7.73
CA LYS A 136 -7.20 -1.12 8.09
C LYS A 136 -6.47 -0.75 9.37
N ARG A 137 -6.23 0.54 9.57
CA ARG A 137 -5.63 1.07 10.81
C ARG A 137 -6.73 1.39 11.81
N CYS A 138 -6.58 0.95 13.05
CA CYS A 138 -7.43 1.41 14.15
C CYS A 138 -7.22 2.92 14.38
N PRO A 139 -8.28 3.76 14.46
CA PRO A 139 -8.12 5.19 14.70
C PRO A 139 -7.62 5.50 16.11
N ASP A 140 -7.94 4.65 17.10
CA ASP A 140 -7.60 4.91 18.50
C ASP A 140 -6.20 4.40 18.86
N CYS A 141 -5.89 3.14 18.56
CA CYS A 141 -4.63 2.52 18.96
C CYS A 141 -3.63 2.34 17.83
N ILE A 142 -3.94 2.84 16.62
CA ILE A 142 -3.08 2.84 15.42
C ILE A 142 -2.58 1.49 14.92
N ARG A 143 -2.94 0.37 15.56
CA ARG A 143 -2.56 -0.97 15.12
C ARG A 143 -3.29 -1.35 13.82
N PRO A 144 -2.60 -2.01 12.88
CA PRO A 144 -3.25 -2.58 11.73
C PRO A 144 -4.10 -3.78 12.16
N VAL A 145 -5.27 -3.91 11.57
CA VAL A 145 -6.20 -5.01 11.80
C VAL A 145 -6.81 -5.44 10.48
N SER A 146 -7.36 -6.65 10.41
CA SER A 146 -8.12 -7.10 9.24
C SER A 146 -9.22 -6.11 8.88
N LYS A 147 -9.43 -5.83 7.59
CA LYS A 147 -10.48 -4.91 7.14
C LYS A 147 -11.88 -5.33 7.56
N TYR A 148 -12.09 -6.63 7.77
CA TYR A 148 -13.38 -7.25 8.03
C TYR A 148 -13.83 -7.16 9.49
N ILE A 149 -12.94 -6.87 10.43
CA ILE A 149 -13.31 -6.83 11.85
C ILE A 149 -14.06 -5.53 12.18
N MET A 150 -15.09 -5.62 13.02
CA MET A 150 -15.88 -4.46 13.46
C MET A 150 -15.56 -4.01 14.88
N LYS A 151 -14.72 -4.76 15.60
CA LYS A 151 -14.21 -4.40 16.93
C LYS A 151 -12.73 -4.70 17.04
N CYS A 152 -11.93 -3.72 17.44
CA CYS A 152 -10.48 -3.84 17.49
C CYS A 152 -10.09 -4.82 18.61
N PRO A 153 -9.32 -5.90 18.33
CA PRO A 153 -8.94 -6.88 19.34
C PRO A 153 -7.92 -6.33 20.35
N TYR A 154 -7.33 -5.17 20.06
CA TYR A 154 -6.26 -4.59 20.87
C TYR A 154 -6.73 -3.52 21.86
N CYS A 155 -7.66 -2.66 21.45
CA CYS A 155 -8.16 -1.56 22.30
C CYS A 155 -9.68 -1.53 22.45
N GLY A 156 -10.42 -2.39 21.73
CA GLY A 156 -11.87 -2.44 21.81
C GLY A 156 -12.62 -1.42 20.94
N HIS A 157 -11.94 -0.57 20.17
CA HIS A 157 -12.57 0.38 19.23
C HIS A 157 -13.63 -0.32 18.35
N GLU A 158 -14.83 0.26 18.27
CA GLU A 158 -15.93 -0.29 17.48
C GLU A 158 -16.15 0.56 16.22
N TRP A 159 -16.03 -0.09 15.05
CA TRP A 159 -16.39 0.55 13.80
C TRP A 159 -17.91 0.51 13.64
N GLN A 160 -18.51 1.65 13.32
CA GLN A 160 -19.90 1.68 12.93
C GLN A 160 -20.05 1.04 11.55
N LYS A 161 -21.01 0.13 11.38
CA LYS A 161 -21.48 -0.19 10.03
C LYS A 161 -22.07 1.10 9.48
N ALA A 162 -21.51 1.63 8.40
CA ALA A 162 -22.28 2.54 7.57
C ALA A 162 -23.53 1.76 7.17
N LEU A 163 -24.69 2.19 7.66
CA LEU A 163 -25.95 1.82 7.06
C LEU A 163 -25.96 2.53 5.72
N THR A 164 -25.32 1.94 4.71
CA THR A 164 -25.55 2.37 3.34
C THR A 164 -27.00 2.01 3.07
N GLU A 165 -27.86 3.02 2.92
CA GLU A 165 -29.19 2.76 2.38
C GLU A 165 -28.99 1.93 1.10
N PRO A 166 -29.66 0.78 0.98
CA PRO A 166 -29.57 0.02 -0.25
C PRO A 166 -29.97 0.97 -1.36
N ASN A 167 -29.11 1.07 -2.38
CA ASN A 167 -29.45 1.81 -3.60
C ASN A 167 -30.50 0.99 -4.35
N ILE A 168 -31.74 1.07 -3.86
CA ILE A 168 -32.91 0.47 -4.47
C ILE A 168 -33.25 1.39 -5.63
N PRO A 169 -33.09 0.96 -6.90
CA PRO A 169 -33.51 1.77 -8.02
C PRO A 169 -35.00 2.06 -7.89
N GLU A 170 -35.40 3.31 -8.17
CA GLU A 170 -36.78 3.74 -8.16
C GLU A 170 -37.61 2.87 -9.10
N GLN A 171 -38.57 2.11 -8.55
CA GLN A 171 -39.51 1.34 -9.36
C GLN A 171 -40.48 2.31 -10.01
N LYS A 172 -40.43 2.39 -11.34
CA LYS A 172 -41.41 3.14 -12.15
C LYS A 172 -42.36 2.14 -12.76
N ASP A 173 -43.65 2.42 -12.67
CA ASP A 173 -44.65 1.66 -13.42
C ASP A 173 -44.37 1.84 -14.91
N GLY A 174 -44.25 0.72 -15.62
CA GLY A 174 -44.07 0.67 -17.06
C GLY A 174 -45.28 0.01 -17.70
N GLU A 175 -45.80 0.59 -18.78
CA GLU A 175 -46.79 -0.08 -19.60
C GLU A 175 -46.13 -1.20 -20.42
N LEU A 176 -46.74 -2.40 -20.36
CA LEU A 176 -46.35 -3.51 -21.20
C LEU A 176 -46.74 -3.20 -22.64
N ILE A 177 -45.75 -2.91 -23.46
CA ILE A 177 -45.91 -2.73 -24.90
C ILE A 177 -45.55 -4.04 -25.58
N GLU A 178 -46.48 -4.59 -26.36
CA GLU A 178 -46.22 -5.76 -27.19
C GLU A 178 -45.13 -5.44 -28.20
N ILE A 179 -44.07 -6.24 -28.21
CA ILE A 179 -42.96 -6.08 -29.16
C ILE A 179 -43.39 -6.75 -30.46
N THR A 180 -43.99 -5.99 -31.36
CA THR A 180 -44.11 -6.40 -32.76
C THR A 180 -42.72 -6.38 -33.40
N GLY A 181 -42.46 -7.36 -34.29
CA GLY A 181 -41.13 -7.73 -34.80
C GLY A 181 -40.31 -6.64 -35.53
N GLU A 182 -40.81 -5.41 -35.62
CA GLU A 182 -40.05 -4.26 -36.11
C GLU A 182 -39.07 -3.68 -35.07
N ARG A 183 -39.13 -4.13 -33.82
CA ARG A 183 -38.21 -3.69 -32.74
C ARG A 183 -36.98 -4.56 -32.52
N GLU A 184 -36.70 -5.53 -33.38
CA GLU A 184 -35.38 -6.21 -33.37
C GLU A 184 -34.25 -5.27 -33.80
N THR A 185 -34.54 -4.17 -34.50
CA THR A 185 -33.53 -3.21 -35.00
C THR A 185 -33.13 -2.10 -34.02
N GLN A 186 -33.68 -2.06 -32.80
CA GLN A 186 -33.35 -1.02 -31.81
C GLN A 186 -32.43 -1.46 -30.66
N ILE A 187 -32.03 -2.74 -30.59
CA ILE A 187 -31.11 -3.25 -29.55
C ILE A 187 -29.74 -3.69 -30.12
N THR A 188 -29.55 -3.69 -31.44
CA THR A 188 -28.23 -3.80 -32.08
C THR A 188 -27.62 -2.41 -32.23
N ILE A 189 -27.11 -1.84 -31.13
CA ILE A 189 -26.21 -0.70 -31.20
C ILE A 189 -24.96 -1.15 -31.96
N ASN A 190 -24.84 -0.69 -33.21
CA ASN A 190 -23.73 -1.02 -34.10
C ASN A 190 -22.42 -0.48 -33.50
N TRP A 191 -21.52 -1.40 -33.20
CA TRP A 191 -20.20 -1.13 -32.64
C TRP A 191 -19.35 -0.23 -33.54
N GLU A 192 -19.53 -0.33 -34.87
CA GLU A 192 -18.87 0.55 -35.84
C GLU A 192 -19.28 2.01 -35.63
N THR A 193 -20.57 2.29 -35.47
CA THR A 193 -21.08 3.67 -35.36
C THR A 193 -20.60 4.36 -34.08
N LEU A 194 -20.55 3.62 -32.97
CA LEU A 194 -19.97 4.13 -31.72
C LEU A 194 -18.47 4.43 -31.89
N LYS A 195 -17.75 3.55 -32.57
CA LYS A 195 -16.32 3.71 -32.83
C LYS A 195 -16.06 4.94 -33.70
N GLU A 196 -16.75 5.09 -34.82
CA GLU A 196 -16.63 6.24 -35.73
C GLU A 196 -16.99 7.56 -35.03
N THR A 197 -18.07 7.58 -34.25
CA THR A 197 -18.51 8.78 -33.51
C THR A 197 -17.48 9.21 -32.49
N ILE A 198 -16.91 8.27 -31.72
CA ILE A 198 -15.85 8.57 -30.76
C ILE A 198 -14.58 9.07 -31.48
N ILE A 199 -14.19 8.43 -32.59
CA ILE A 199 -13.01 8.85 -33.37
C ILE A 199 -13.20 10.27 -33.93
N ARG A 200 -14.39 10.59 -34.44
CA ARG A 200 -14.70 11.87 -35.08
C ARG A 200 -14.91 13.02 -34.09
N GLU A 201 -15.62 12.77 -32.99
CA GLU A 201 -16.19 13.84 -32.15
C GLU A 201 -15.48 14.01 -30.80
N ALA A 202 -14.86 12.96 -30.25
CA ALA A 202 -14.17 13.08 -28.97
C ALA A 202 -12.77 13.71 -29.13
N LYS A 203 -12.53 14.78 -28.38
CA LYS A 203 -11.22 15.45 -28.24
C LYS A 203 -10.51 15.10 -26.93
N SER A 204 -11.18 14.38 -26.03
CA SER A 204 -10.60 13.84 -24.80
C SER A 204 -11.25 12.51 -24.41
N LEU A 205 -10.55 11.69 -23.60
CA LEU A 205 -11.08 10.45 -23.05
C LEU A 205 -12.37 10.68 -22.24
N LYS A 206 -12.49 11.82 -21.57
CA LYS A 206 -13.70 12.21 -20.83
C LYS A 206 -14.90 12.35 -21.77
N GLN A 207 -14.72 12.95 -22.95
CA GLN A 207 -15.77 13.07 -23.96
C GLN A 207 -16.12 11.71 -24.58
N ALA A 208 -15.12 10.85 -24.85
CA ALA A 208 -15.37 9.49 -25.34
C ALA A 208 -16.22 8.67 -24.36
N ILE A 209 -16.00 8.80 -23.05
CA ILE A 209 -16.80 8.15 -22.01
C ILE A 209 -18.24 8.68 -22.00
N THR A 210 -18.43 9.99 -22.17
CA THR A 210 -19.76 10.60 -22.26
C THR A 210 -20.53 10.07 -23.47
N ILE A 211 -19.88 10.02 -24.65
CA ILE A 211 -20.48 9.45 -25.87
C ILE A 211 -20.83 7.98 -25.65
N ALA A 212 -19.91 7.15 -25.15
CA ALA A 212 -20.21 5.74 -24.89
C ALA A 212 -21.40 5.54 -23.93
N LYS A 213 -21.54 6.39 -22.90
CA LYS A 213 -22.68 6.34 -21.98
C LYS A 213 -24.01 6.70 -22.66
N HIS A 214 -24.02 7.68 -23.58
CA HIS A 214 -25.20 7.99 -24.40
C HIS A 214 -25.63 6.80 -25.26
N TYR A 215 -24.68 6.00 -25.72
CA TYR A 215 -24.92 4.75 -26.45
C TYR A 215 -25.09 3.52 -25.52
N GLY A 216 -25.36 3.71 -24.23
CA GLY A 216 -25.58 2.61 -23.28
C GLY A 216 -24.36 1.70 -23.05
N LYS A 217 -23.14 2.15 -23.39
CA LYS A 217 -21.90 1.40 -23.20
C LYS A 217 -21.09 1.91 -22.01
N THR A 218 -20.26 1.03 -21.46
CA THR A 218 -19.47 1.32 -20.24
C THR A 218 -18.21 2.14 -20.55
N HIS A 219 -17.62 2.73 -19.51
CA HIS A 219 -16.35 3.48 -19.62
C HIS A 219 -15.20 2.65 -20.21
N ARG A 220 -15.22 1.31 -20.04
CA ARG A 220 -14.22 0.39 -20.60
C ARG A 220 -14.25 0.36 -22.13
N HIS A 221 -15.45 0.42 -22.71
CA HIS A 221 -15.62 0.46 -24.17
C HIS A 221 -15.06 1.76 -24.75
N ALA A 222 -15.38 2.91 -24.13
CA ALA A 222 -14.82 4.20 -24.52
C ALA A 222 -13.29 4.22 -24.44
N TRP A 223 -12.73 3.67 -23.36
CA TRP A 223 -11.29 3.62 -23.16
C TRP A 223 -10.59 2.77 -24.22
N TRP A 224 -11.16 1.61 -24.56
CA TRP A 224 -10.62 0.75 -25.61
C TRP A 224 -10.62 1.45 -26.96
N ILE A 225 -11.74 2.06 -27.36
CA ILE A 225 -11.85 2.81 -28.62
C ILE A 225 -10.88 4.01 -28.63
N TRP A 226 -10.81 4.77 -27.54
CA TRP A 226 -9.97 5.97 -27.43
C TRP A 226 -8.48 5.69 -27.55
N ASN A 227 -8.01 4.58 -26.96
CA ASN A 227 -6.61 4.20 -26.99
C ASN A 227 -6.20 3.41 -28.24
N HIS A 228 -7.17 2.94 -29.02
CA HIS A 228 -6.95 2.23 -30.30
C HIS A 228 -7.56 2.99 -31.49
N ARG A 229 -7.68 4.33 -31.36
CA ARG A 229 -8.10 5.24 -32.43
C ARG A 229 -6.95 5.62 -33.35
#